data_AF-A0A2K4WAV3-F1
#
_entry.id   AF-A0A2K4WAV3-F1
#
_cell.length_a   1.000
_cell.length_b   1.000
_cell.length_c   1.000
_cell.angle_alpha   90.00
_cell.angle_beta   90.00
_cell.angle_gamma   90.00
#
_symmetry.space_group_name_H-M   'P 1'
#
loop_
_entity.id
_entity.type
_entity.pdbx_description
1 polymer ?
#
loop_
_entity_poly.entity_id
_entity_poly.type
_entity_poly.pdbx_seq_one_letter_code
_entity_poly.pdbx_strand_id
1 'polypeptide(L)'
;MQWELPPAGFLSSEADELVPIVLQANERFFALAKDVNQLMMAMAQESLNTVHTSSMADDAVLVRLLMRAAGFYQGALLMAERGMYVECRAMARSVIEVSLAVAAMGGDKATFMQMLRDDHLKSRRNRYPTPQSPDMVCT
;
A
#
# COMPACT_ATOMS: atom_id res chain seq x y z
N MET A 1 -0.68 -10.97 -37.79
CA MET A 1 0.22 -11.00 -36.62
C MET A 1 -0.42 -11.93 -35.60
N GLN A 2 0.15 -13.12 -35.39
CA GLN A 2 -0.29 -14.03 -34.32
C GLN A 2 0.40 -13.56 -33.04
N TRP A 3 -0.39 -13.25 -32.02
CA TRP A 3 0.11 -12.83 -30.71
C TRP A 3 0.05 -14.02 -29.78
N GLU A 4 1.20 -14.52 -29.35
CA GLU A 4 1.30 -15.54 -28.32
C GLU A 4 1.59 -14.86 -26.98
N LEU A 5 0.92 -15.31 -25.92
CA LEU A 5 1.18 -14.81 -24.58
C LEU A 5 2.44 -15.49 -24.02
N PRO A 6 3.31 -14.75 -23.32
CA PRO A 6 4.44 -15.33 -22.60
C PRO A 6 3.96 -16.43 -21.65
N PRO A 7 4.68 -17.55 -21.51
CA PRO A 7 4.28 -18.65 -20.63
C PRO A 7 4.14 -18.24 -19.16
N ALA A 8 4.82 -17.17 -18.72
CA ALA A 8 4.72 -16.60 -17.38
C ALA A 8 4.03 -15.22 -17.33
N GLY A 9 3.41 -14.77 -18.43
CA GLY A 9 2.79 -13.44 -18.52
C GLY A 9 3.75 -12.30 -18.14
N PHE A 10 3.31 -11.38 -17.27
CA PHE A 10 4.13 -10.27 -16.76
C PHE A 10 5.30 -10.69 -15.86
N LEU A 11 5.40 -11.98 -15.49
CA LEU A 11 6.53 -12.54 -14.74
C LEU A 11 7.58 -13.19 -15.66
N SER A 12 7.37 -13.16 -16.98
CA SER A 12 8.35 -13.67 -17.95
C SER A 12 9.54 -12.72 -18.09
N SER A 13 10.71 -13.26 -18.45
CA SER A 13 11.88 -12.45 -18.82
C SER A 13 11.61 -11.56 -20.04
N GLU A 14 10.70 -11.97 -20.92
CA GLU A 14 10.23 -11.17 -22.06
C GLU A 14 9.57 -9.86 -21.58
N ALA A 15 8.88 -9.87 -20.44
CA ALA A 15 8.35 -8.64 -19.84
C ALA A 15 9.46 -7.72 -19.31
N ASP A 16 10.58 -8.27 -18.83
CA ASP A 16 11.73 -7.47 -18.37
C ASP A 16 12.43 -6.77 -19.55
N GLU A 17 12.39 -7.33 -20.76
CA GLU A 17 12.89 -6.68 -21.98
C GLU A 17 12.06 -5.45 -22.40
N LEU A 18 10.77 -5.42 -22.03
CA LEU A 18 9.88 -4.30 -22.33
C LEU A 18 10.06 -3.12 -21.36
N VAL A 19 10.52 -3.38 -20.13
CA VAL A 19 10.74 -2.34 -19.11
C VAL A 19 11.58 -1.16 -19.61
N PRO A 20 12.78 -1.34 -20.21
CA PRO A 20 13.57 -0.21 -20.69
C PRO A 20 12.85 0.59 -21.79
N ILE A 21 12.06 -0.07 -22.64
CA ILE A 21 11.28 0.58 -23.71
C ILE A 21 10.19 1.47 -23.08
N VAL A 22 9.45 0.95 -22.10
CA VAL A 22 8.41 1.68 -21.36
C VAL A 22 9.01 2.88 -20.62
N LEU A 23 10.14 2.67 -19.93
CA LEU A 23 10.85 3.71 -19.20
C LEU A 23 11.34 4.82 -20.12
N GLN A 24 11.98 4.47 -21.25
CA GLN A 24 12.49 5.45 -22.21
C GLN A 24 11.34 6.27 -22.84
N ALA A 25 10.25 5.62 -23.24
CA ALA A 25 9.10 6.29 -23.83
C ALA A 25 8.41 7.28 -22.86
N ASN A 26 8.61 7.12 -21.55
CA ASN A 26 7.95 7.90 -20.50
C ASN A 26 8.95 8.52 -19.51
N GLU A 27 10.18 8.76 -19.93
CA GLU A 27 11.33 9.11 -19.07
C GLU A 27 10.99 10.25 -18.10
N ARG A 28 10.42 11.34 -18.61
CA ARG A 28 10.05 12.51 -17.80
C ARG A 28 9.03 12.19 -16.72
N PHE A 29 8.06 11.32 -17.00
CA PHE A 29 7.04 10.95 -16.01
C PHE A 29 7.61 10.03 -14.93
N PHE A 30 8.45 9.06 -15.32
CA PHE A 30 9.13 8.20 -14.35
C PHE A 30 10.15 8.97 -13.51
N ALA A 31 10.85 9.95 -14.08
CA ALA A 31 11.74 10.83 -13.34
C ALA A 31 10.97 11.58 -12.24
N LEU A 32 9.88 12.27 -12.61
CA LEU A 32 9.02 12.95 -11.63
C LEU A 32 8.47 11.99 -10.57
N ALA A 33 8.02 10.81 -10.98
CA ALA A 33 7.49 9.82 -10.05
C ALA A 33 8.56 9.34 -9.05
N LYS A 34 9.80 9.15 -9.51
CA LYS A 34 10.94 8.80 -8.65
C LYS A 34 11.29 9.93 -7.69
N ASP A 35 11.26 11.19 -8.13
CA ASP A 35 11.49 12.35 -7.26
C ASP A 35 10.43 12.44 -6.15
N VAL A 36 9.16 12.23 -6.50
CA VAL A 36 8.06 12.18 -5.52
C VAL A 36 8.25 11.02 -4.53
N ASN A 37 8.65 9.84 -5.01
CA ASN A 37 8.98 8.71 -4.12
C ASN A 37 10.12 9.06 -3.16
N GLN A 38 11.19 9.70 -3.64
CA GLN A 38 12.31 10.10 -2.80
C GLN A 38 11.87 11.07 -1.70
N LEU A 39 11.06 12.07 -2.05
CA LEU A 39 10.49 13.00 -1.07
C LEU A 39 9.64 12.27 -0.03
N MET A 40 8.76 11.37 -0.48
CA MET A 40 7.90 10.58 0.42
C MET A 40 8.71 9.71 1.38
N MET A 41 9.80 9.09 0.89
CA MET A 41 10.69 8.28 1.72
C MET A 41 11.53 9.13 2.68
N ALA A 42 11.93 10.34 2.29
CA ALA A 42 12.60 11.27 3.19
C ALA A 42 11.68 11.67 4.35
N MET A 43 10.42 12.03 4.06
CA MET A 43 9.42 12.32 5.09
C MET A 43 9.16 11.11 5.99
N ALA A 44 9.08 9.91 5.42
CA ALA A 44 8.88 8.68 6.18
C ALA A 44 10.05 8.41 7.12
N GLN A 45 11.29 8.58 6.64
CA GLN A 45 12.49 8.39 7.44
C GLN A 45 12.57 9.39 8.60
N GLU A 46 12.28 10.67 8.34
CA GLU A 46 12.23 11.70 9.38
C GLU A 46 11.16 11.36 10.43
N SER A 47 9.97 10.96 9.98
CA SER A 47 8.85 10.62 10.86
C SER A 47 9.16 9.41 11.75
N LEU A 48 9.80 8.38 11.20
CA LEU A 48 10.22 7.19 11.97
C LEU A 48 11.26 7.52 13.05
N ASN A 49 12.09 8.53 12.83
CA ASN A 49 13.13 8.96 13.77
C ASN A 49 12.63 9.93 14.85
N THR A 50 11.45 10.53 14.67
CA THR A 50 10.94 11.62 15.51
C THR A 50 9.70 11.23 16.30
N VAL A 51 8.87 10.33 15.76
CA VAL A 51 7.61 9.92 16.38
C VAL A 51 7.81 8.67 17.22
N HIS A 52 7.94 8.87 18.53
CA HIS A 52 8.09 7.80 19.52
C HIS A 52 6.96 7.85 20.55
N THR A 53 5.75 7.56 20.09
CA THR A 53 4.52 7.61 20.90
C THR A 53 3.76 6.30 20.84
N SER A 54 2.68 6.21 21.62
CA SER A 54 1.80 5.04 21.65
C SER A 54 1.25 4.76 20.24
N SER A 55 1.03 3.49 19.93
CA SER A 55 0.58 3.07 18.61
C SER A 55 -0.81 3.57 18.23
N MET A 56 -1.57 4.20 19.13
CA MET A 56 -2.88 4.79 18.83
C MET A 56 -2.89 6.31 18.96
N ALA A 57 -1.74 6.93 19.26
CA ALA A 57 -1.60 8.37 19.17
C ALA A 57 -1.63 8.80 17.69
N ASP A 58 -2.11 10.01 17.46
CA ASP A 58 -2.42 10.51 16.13
C ASP A 58 -1.19 10.53 15.22
N ASP A 59 -0.05 10.99 15.76
CA ASP A 59 1.22 11.02 15.02
C ASP A 59 1.62 9.61 14.57
N ALA A 60 1.52 8.61 15.45
CA ALA A 60 1.83 7.22 15.07
C ALA A 60 0.84 6.64 14.04
N VAL A 61 -0.42 7.11 14.04
CA VAL A 61 -1.39 6.78 12.98
C VAL A 61 -0.97 7.41 11.66
N LEU A 62 -0.61 8.70 11.66
CA LEU A 62 -0.16 9.43 10.47
C LEU A 62 1.10 8.82 9.87
N VAL A 63 2.10 8.45 10.68
CA VAL A 63 3.31 7.75 10.19
C VAL A 63 2.95 6.44 9.49
N ARG A 64 2.03 5.65 10.05
CA ARG A 64 1.61 4.39 9.40
C ARG A 64 0.82 4.62 8.11
N LEU A 65 -0.01 5.67 8.06
CA LEU A 65 -0.69 6.05 6.82
C LEU A 65 0.33 6.49 5.77
N LEU A 66 1.33 7.30 6.12
CA LEU A 66 2.43 7.68 5.22
C LEU A 66 3.17 6.46 4.68
N MET A 67 3.59 5.53 5.55
CA MET A 67 4.26 4.29 5.14
C MET A 67 3.37 3.44 4.22
N ARG A 68 2.06 3.40 4.47
CA ARG A 68 1.11 2.68 3.63
C ARG A 68 0.95 3.33 2.26
N ALA A 69 0.86 4.66 2.20
CA ALA A 69 0.84 5.39 0.94
C ALA A 69 2.12 5.16 0.13
N ALA A 70 3.29 5.19 0.79
CA ALA A 70 4.58 4.90 0.15
C ALA A 70 4.63 3.52 -0.48
N GLY A 71 4.16 2.48 0.23
CA GLY A 71 4.08 1.13 -0.31
C GLY A 71 3.19 1.01 -1.54
N PHE A 72 1.99 1.62 -1.52
CA PHE A 72 1.11 1.65 -2.68
C PHE A 72 1.69 2.45 -3.85
N TYR A 73 2.36 3.57 -3.56
CA TYR A 73 2.99 4.41 -4.57
C TYR A 73 4.11 3.64 -5.29
N GLN A 74 5.02 3.03 -4.54
CA GLN A 74 6.10 2.20 -5.08
C GLN A 74 5.55 1.00 -5.87
N GLY A 75 4.51 0.34 -5.36
CA GLY A 75 3.80 -0.71 -6.08
C GLY A 75 3.23 -0.23 -7.41
N ALA A 76 2.61 0.95 -7.45
CA ALA A 76 2.10 1.53 -8.68
C ALA A 76 3.20 1.78 -9.72
N LEU A 77 4.37 2.29 -9.30
CA LEU A 77 5.52 2.48 -10.20
C LEU A 77 6.00 1.16 -10.78
N LEU A 78 6.19 0.13 -9.95
CA LEU A 78 6.66 -1.19 -10.40
C LEU A 78 5.71 -1.85 -11.41
N MET A 79 4.40 -1.67 -11.22
CA MET A 79 3.38 -2.15 -12.17
C MET A 79 3.41 -1.34 -13.47
N ALA A 80 3.59 -0.02 -13.38
CA ALA A 80 3.71 0.86 -14.54
C ALA A 80 4.92 0.51 -15.41
N GLU A 81 6.08 0.21 -14.80
CA GLU A 81 7.30 -0.19 -15.50
C GLU A 81 7.10 -1.46 -16.35
N ARG A 82 6.25 -2.37 -15.89
CA ARG A 82 5.90 -3.63 -16.58
C ARG A 82 4.72 -3.51 -17.54
N GLY A 83 4.17 -2.32 -17.74
CA GLY A 83 2.98 -2.11 -18.57
C GLY A 83 1.68 -2.67 -17.95
N MET A 84 1.68 -3.01 -16.66
CA MET A 84 0.52 -3.53 -15.92
C MET A 84 -0.42 -2.39 -15.51
N TYR A 85 -1.08 -1.78 -16.50
CA TYR A 85 -1.86 -0.55 -16.32
C TYR A 85 -3.04 -0.69 -15.35
N VAL A 86 -3.74 -1.82 -15.37
CA VAL A 86 -4.92 -2.05 -14.52
C VAL A 86 -4.50 -2.11 -13.04
N GLU A 87 -3.44 -2.86 -12.76
CA GLU A 87 -2.85 -3.04 -11.43
C GLU A 87 -2.22 -1.75 -10.94
N CYS A 88 -1.49 -1.04 -11.80
CA CYS A 88 -0.96 0.29 -11.52
C CYS A 88 -2.07 1.24 -11.07
N ARG A 89 -3.21 1.29 -11.78
CA ARG A 89 -4.35 2.14 -11.41
C ARG A 89 -4.99 1.73 -10.10
N ALA A 90 -5.09 0.43 -9.83
CA ALA A 90 -5.58 -0.06 -8.55
C ALA A 90 -4.70 0.43 -7.39
N MET A 91 -3.38 0.30 -7.53
CA MET A 91 -2.42 0.78 -6.53
C MET A 91 -2.46 2.31 -6.37
N ALA A 92 -2.54 3.06 -7.46
CA ALA A 92 -2.65 4.52 -7.43
C ALA A 92 -3.94 4.99 -6.71
N ARG A 93 -5.06 4.29 -6.89
CA ARG A 93 -6.28 4.56 -6.13
C ARG A 93 -6.05 4.38 -4.63
N SER A 94 -5.35 3.33 -4.22
CA SER A 94 -5.03 3.09 -2.81
C SER A 94 -4.20 4.22 -2.19
N VAL A 95 -3.31 4.88 -2.95
CA VAL A 95 -2.59 6.07 -2.48
C VAL A 95 -3.57 7.22 -2.18
N ILE A 96 -4.54 7.45 -3.05
CA ILE A 96 -5.58 8.48 -2.87
C ILE A 96 -6.44 8.16 -1.64
N GLU A 97 -6.88 6.91 -1.49
CA GLU A 97 -7.69 6.47 -0.34
C GLU A 97 -6.95 6.70 0.99
N VAL A 98 -5.65 6.40 1.05
CA VAL A 98 -4.83 6.69 2.23
C VAL A 98 -4.70 8.19 2.46
N SER A 99 -4.59 8.99 1.41
CA SER A 99 -4.55 10.46 1.52
C SER A 99 -5.86 11.04 2.08
N LEU A 100 -7.01 10.44 1.73
CA LEU A 100 -8.30 10.80 2.33
C LEU A 100 -8.37 10.44 3.81
N ALA A 101 -7.79 9.30 4.21
CA ALA A 101 -7.66 8.94 5.62
C ALA A 101 -6.78 9.93 6.41
N VAL A 102 -5.70 10.42 5.79
CA VAL A 102 -4.88 11.50 6.38
C VAL A 102 -5.68 12.80 6.51
N ALA A 103 -6.47 13.18 5.49
CA ALA A 103 -7.34 14.36 5.57
C ALA A 103 -8.39 14.23 6.69
N ALA A 104 -8.94 13.04 6.91
CA ALA A 104 -9.88 12.77 7.98
C ALA A 104 -9.27 12.99 9.38
N MET A 105 -7.96 12.75 9.56
CA MET A 105 -7.25 13.07 10.81
C MET A 105 -7.19 14.58 11.10
N GLY A 106 -7.26 15.43 10.08
CA GLY A 106 -7.36 16.88 10.20
C GLY A 106 -8.80 17.42 10.27
N GLY A 107 -9.79 16.60 9.90
CA GLY A 107 -11.23 16.93 9.92
C GLY A 107 -11.96 16.22 11.06
N ASP A 108 -12.90 15.32 10.72
CA ASP A 108 -13.62 14.49 11.69
C ASP A 108 -12.76 13.33 12.23
N LYS A 109 -11.73 13.73 12.97
CA LYS A 109 -10.74 12.84 13.57
C LYS A 109 -11.35 11.83 14.54
N ALA A 110 -12.37 12.22 15.30
CA ALA A 110 -12.99 11.37 16.30
C ALA A 110 -13.65 10.15 15.66
N THR A 111 -14.43 10.37 14.61
CA THR A 111 -15.07 9.29 13.84
C THR A 111 -14.03 8.37 13.20
N PHE A 112 -13.02 8.93 12.55
CA PHE A 112 -11.96 8.13 11.93
C PHE A 112 -11.19 7.27 12.94
N MET A 113 -10.78 7.86 14.07
CA MET A 113 -10.06 7.14 15.12
C MET A 113 -10.93 6.05 15.77
N GLN A 114 -12.24 6.27 15.87
CA GLN A 114 -13.17 5.24 16.34
C GLN A 114 -13.23 4.05 15.37
N MET A 115 -13.41 4.33 14.06
CA MET A 115 -13.39 3.28 13.02
C MET A 115 -12.08 2.49 13.06
N LEU A 116 -10.93 3.17 13.21
CA LEU A 116 -9.62 2.53 13.29
C LEU A 116 -9.48 1.61 14.51
N ARG A 117 -10.00 2.03 15.68
CA ARG A 117 -10.00 1.20 16.89
C ARG A 117 -10.90 -0.01 16.73
N ASP A 118 -12.08 0.16 16.15
CA ASP A 118 -13.02 -0.94 15.93
C ASP A 118 -12.42 -2.00 15.00
N ASP A 119 -11.74 -1.57 13.93
CA ASP A 119 -11.02 -2.47 13.03
C ASP A 119 -9.82 -3.15 13.70
N HIS A 120 -9.07 -2.42 14.54
CA HIS A 120 -7.99 -3.02 15.33
C HIS A 120 -8.51 -4.11 16.28
N LEU A 121 -9.65 -3.87 16.94
CA LEU A 121 -10.31 -4.84 17.83
C LEU A 121 -10.84 -6.06 17.04
N LYS A 122 -11.48 -5.84 15.89
CA LYS A 122 -11.94 -6.94 15.00
C LYS A 122 -10.77 -7.78 14.51
N SER A 123 -9.67 -7.16 14.09
CA SER A 123 -8.47 -7.85 13.60
C SER A 123 -7.84 -8.73 14.68
N ARG A 124 -7.81 -8.26 15.94
CA ARG A 124 -7.34 -9.05 17.09
C ARG A 124 -8.28 -10.20 17.43
N ARG A 125 -9.60 -9.97 17.37
CA ARG A 125 -10.62 -11.00 17.62
C ARG A 125 -10.55 -12.12 16.57
N ASN A 126 -10.22 -11.80 15.33
CA ASN A 126 -10.10 -12.78 14.26
C ASN A 126 -8.76 -13.56 14.26
N ARG A 127 -7.78 -13.13 15.08
CA ARG A 127 -6.45 -13.73 15.14
C ARG A 127 -6.33 -14.87 16.16
N TYR A 128 -7.30 -14.97 17.08
CA TYR A 128 -7.48 -16.13 17.95
C TYR A 128 -8.85 -16.74 17.63
N PRO A 129 -8.95 -17.85 16.89
CA PRO A 129 -10.15 -18.67 17.03
C PRO A 129 -10.18 -19.06 18.51
N THR A 130 -11.17 -18.58 19.26
CA THR A 130 -11.51 -19.21 20.54
C THR A 130 -11.62 -20.70 20.25
N PRO A 131 -10.80 -21.57 20.85
CA PRO A 131 -11.07 -22.99 20.80
C PRO A 131 -12.46 -23.16 21.37
N GLN A 132 -13.41 -23.61 20.56
CA GLN A 132 -14.65 -24.11 21.11
C GLN A 132 -14.25 -25.31 21.97
N SER A 133 -14.43 -25.17 23.28
CA SER A 133 -14.28 -26.24 24.26
C SER A 133 -15.15 -27.44 23.85
N PRO A 134 -14.74 -28.66 24.23
CA PRO A 134 -14.87 -29.86 23.43
C PRO A 134 -16.31 -30.34 23.30
N ASP A 135 -16.63 -30.84 22.10
CA ASP A 135 -17.75 -31.75 21.90
C ASP A 135 -17.57 -32.95 22.84
N MET A 136 -18.40 -32.98 23.88
CA MET A 136 -18.63 -34.17 24.70
C MET A 136 -19.54 -35.09 23.90
N VAL A 137 -18.95 -35.89 23.02
CA VAL A 137 -19.59 -37.07 22.45
C VAL A 137 -18.61 -38.22 22.54
N CYS A 138 -18.86 -39.14 23.47
CA CYS A 138 -18.53 -40.55 23.32
C CYS A 138 -19.47 -41.36 24.21
N THR A 139 -20.34 -42.11 23.52
CA THR A 139 -20.88 -43.46 23.83
C THR A 139 -21.27 -43.80 25.26
#